data_AF-A0A0X3VAD7-F1
#
_entry.id   AF-A0A0X3VAD7-F1
#
_cell.length_a   1.000
_cell.length_b   1.000
_cell.length_c   1.000
_cell.angle_alpha   90.00
_cell.angle_beta   90.00
_cell.angle_gamma   90.00
#
_symmetry.space_group_name_H-M   'P 1'
#
loop_
_entity.id
_entity.type
_entity.pdbx_description
1 polymer ?
#
loop_
_entity_poly.entity_id
_entity_poly.type
_entity_poly.pdbx_seq_one_letter_code
_entity_poly.pdbx_strand_id
1 'polypeptide(L)'
;MPQPTQRAGTLEPPEVGPENSRKQTALAALAGLLLGAGIATATATALWPHQPAPTLRPLEAAPGTDSVRSGNLQFDATGLRCGITTVIGTHGEHWAKGRLCRIRLTITSQDSVFGQIDNDLHRLVLDNGSELPLDREATQIKRQPLRTEVAAHGAITYDLWYDLPHSRHPTALRVRANDTEPPATIPLPRRDWTEGSA
;
A
#
# COMPACT_ATOMS: atom_id res chain seq x y z
N MET A 1 29.86 75.79 -60.07
CA MET A 1 30.12 74.44 -59.53
C MET A 1 28.99 74.11 -58.56
N PRO A 2 28.06 73.19 -58.90
CA PRO A 2 26.96 72.82 -58.02
C PRO A 2 27.35 71.61 -57.15
N GLN A 3 27.07 71.68 -55.84
CA GLN A 3 27.11 70.53 -54.93
C GLN A 3 25.68 70.08 -54.56
N PRO A 4 25.47 68.78 -54.30
CA PRO A 4 24.14 68.17 -54.30
C PRO A 4 23.39 68.27 -52.97
N THR A 5 22.07 68.36 -53.10
CA THR A 5 21.04 68.34 -52.07
C THR A 5 20.94 66.95 -51.40
N GLN A 6 21.01 66.89 -50.06
CA GLN A 6 20.69 65.69 -49.27
C GLN A 6 19.18 65.40 -49.33
N ARG A 7 18.80 64.17 -49.69
CA ARG A 7 17.44 63.64 -49.51
C ARG A 7 17.34 62.93 -48.16
N ALA A 8 16.26 63.23 -47.44
CA ALA A 8 15.87 62.57 -46.19
C ALA A 8 15.61 61.08 -46.40
N GLY A 9 16.17 60.24 -45.54
CA GLY A 9 15.84 58.82 -45.42
C GLY A 9 14.58 58.64 -44.59
N THR A 10 13.56 58.02 -45.17
CA THR A 10 12.37 57.54 -44.47
C THR A 10 12.69 56.16 -43.88
N LEU A 11 12.58 56.01 -42.56
CA LEU A 11 12.67 54.72 -41.87
C LEU A 11 11.40 53.91 -42.15
N GLU A 12 11.53 52.80 -42.85
CA GLU A 12 10.49 51.77 -42.96
C GLU A 12 10.45 50.94 -41.66
N PRO A 13 9.26 50.63 -41.11
CA PRO A 13 9.15 49.75 -39.95
C PRO A 13 9.40 48.28 -40.35
N PRO A 14 9.93 47.45 -39.44
CA PRO A 14 10.19 46.05 -39.74
C PRO A 14 8.88 45.30 -39.99
N GLU A 15 8.80 44.69 -41.16
CA GLU A 15 7.71 43.82 -41.58
C GLU A 15 7.71 42.54 -40.71
N VAL A 16 6.69 42.40 -39.85
CA VAL A 16 6.51 41.20 -39.02
C VAL A 16 5.92 40.10 -39.92
N GLY A 17 6.81 39.28 -40.48
CA GLY A 17 6.41 38.15 -41.33
C GLY A 17 5.49 37.15 -40.60
N PRO A 18 4.51 36.54 -41.31
CA PRO A 18 3.47 35.68 -40.75
C PRO A 18 4.00 34.38 -40.09
N GLU A 19 5.29 34.05 -40.28
CA GLU A 19 5.91 32.85 -39.75
C GLU A 19 6.24 32.94 -38.24
N ASN A 20 6.55 34.15 -37.74
CA ASN A 20 6.85 34.37 -36.32
C ASN A 20 5.60 34.30 -35.43
N SER A 21 4.44 34.71 -35.98
CA SER A 21 3.16 34.66 -35.27
C SER A 21 2.70 33.23 -34.99
N ARG A 22 2.94 32.29 -35.93
CA ARG A 22 2.57 30.87 -35.76
C ARG A 22 3.42 30.16 -34.70
N LYS A 23 4.72 30.46 -34.64
CA LYS A 23 5.64 29.87 -33.64
C LYS A 23 5.31 30.38 -32.23
N GLN A 24 4.95 31.66 -32.09
CA GLN A 24 4.54 32.24 -30.81
C GLN A 24 3.21 31.68 -30.29
N THR A 25 2.22 31.47 -31.17
CA THR A 25 0.94 30.84 -30.76
C THR A 25 1.11 29.38 -30.35
N ALA A 26 1.98 28.63 -31.01
CA ALA A 26 2.24 27.22 -30.66
C ALA A 26 2.95 27.08 -29.30
N LEU A 27 3.92 27.96 -29.01
CA LEU A 27 4.63 27.99 -27.72
C LEU A 27 3.72 28.40 -26.56
N ALA A 28 2.84 29.39 -26.77
CA ALA A 28 1.88 29.82 -25.75
C ALA A 28 0.83 28.73 -25.44
N ALA A 29 0.36 28.00 -26.47
CA ALA A 29 -0.55 26.89 -26.29
C ALA A 29 0.10 25.72 -25.53
N LEU A 30 1.37 25.40 -25.82
CA LEU A 30 2.12 24.35 -25.12
C LEU A 30 2.37 24.71 -23.65
N ALA A 31 2.75 25.95 -23.37
CA ALA A 31 2.96 26.45 -22.01
C ALA A 31 1.65 26.42 -21.20
N GLY A 32 0.53 26.84 -21.80
CA GLY A 32 -0.80 26.76 -21.18
C GLY A 32 -1.22 25.32 -20.86
N LEU A 33 -0.93 24.37 -21.75
CA LEU A 33 -1.25 22.95 -21.54
C LEU A 33 -0.45 22.35 -20.38
N LEU A 34 0.85 22.66 -20.28
CA LEU A 34 1.73 22.18 -19.22
C LEU A 34 1.37 22.77 -17.84
N LEU A 35 1.04 24.06 -17.79
CA LEU A 35 0.53 24.71 -16.58
C LEU A 35 -0.81 24.11 -16.13
N GLY A 36 -1.72 23.86 -17.07
CA GLY A 36 -3.00 23.20 -16.79
C GLY A 36 -2.84 21.78 -16.23
N ALA A 37 -1.95 20.97 -16.80
CA ALA A 37 -1.65 19.62 -16.32
C ALA A 37 -1.01 19.61 -14.92
N GLY A 38 -0.11 20.57 -14.64
CA GLY A 38 0.51 20.72 -13.33
C GLY A 38 -0.51 21.04 -12.23
N ILE A 39 -1.41 22.00 -12.50
CA ILE A 39 -2.48 22.38 -11.55
C ILE A 39 -3.44 21.20 -11.33
N ALA A 40 -3.89 20.53 -12.40
CA ALA A 40 -4.78 19.38 -12.29
C ALA A 40 -4.19 18.26 -11.42
N THR A 41 -2.90 17.94 -11.59
CA THR A 41 -2.21 16.90 -10.81
C THR A 41 -2.05 17.30 -9.34
N ALA A 42 -1.72 18.56 -9.06
CA ALA A 42 -1.63 19.09 -7.70
C ALA A 42 -3.00 19.09 -6.99
N THR A 43 -4.07 19.44 -7.70
CA THR A 43 -5.42 19.38 -7.14
C THR A 43 -5.90 17.95 -6.91
N ALA A 44 -5.60 17.02 -7.83
CA ALA A 44 -5.95 15.61 -7.68
C ALA A 44 -5.26 14.97 -6.47
N THR A 45 -3.97 15.25 -6.25
CA THR A 45 -3.23 14.74 -5.09
C THR A 45 -3.70 15.35 -3.77
N ALA A 46 -4.01 16.65 -3.75
CA ALA A 46 -4.50 17.34 -2.55
C ALA A 46 -5.94 16.95 -2.16
N LEU A 47 -6.79 16.66 -3.14
CA LEU A 47 -8.21 16.35 -2.93
C LEU A 47 -8.50 14.85 -2.93
N TRP A 48 -7.50 14.00 -3.20
CA TRP A 48 -7.70 12.56 -3.14
C TRP A 48 -8.08 12.18 -1.70
N PRO A 49 -9.19 11.46 -1.49
CA PRO A 49 -9.55 11.00 -0.16
C PRO A 49 -8.45 10.07 0.33
N HIS A 50 -7.68 10.53 1.33
CA HIS A 50 -6.76 9.68 2.04
C HIS A 50 -7.61 8.77 2.91
N GLN A 51 -7.53 7.46 2.69
CA GLN A 51 -8.11 6.53 3.65
C GLN A 51 -7.42 6.77 5.00
N PRO A 52 -8.18 7.06 6.07
CA PRO A 52 -7.59 7.26 7.37
C PRO A 52 -6.83 6.00 7.77
N ALA A 53 -5.64 6.18 8.35
CA ALA A 53 -4.87 5.07 8.87
C ALA A 53 -5.75 4.24 9.82
N PRO A 54 -5.71 2.90 9.72
CA PRO A 54 -6.49 2.05 10.59
C PRO A 54 -6.21 2.37 12.06
N THR A 55 -7.27 2.58 12.85
CA THR A 55 -7.10 2.76 14.29
C THR A 55 -6.53 1.46 14.87
N LEU A 56 -5.44 1.57 15.63
CA LEU A 56 -4.84 0.42 16.33
C LEU A 56 -5.74 -0.02 17.47
N ARG A 57 -5.92 -1.34 17.62
CA ARG A 57 -6.59 -1.91 18.79
C ARG A 57 -5.65 -1.83 20.00
N PRO A 58 -6.16 -2.00 21.24
CA PRO A 58 -5.30 -2.01 22.42
C PRO A 58 -4.13 -3.00 22.27
N LEU A 59 -2.93 -2.52 22.62
CA LEU A 59 -1.67 -3.27 22.57
C LEU A 59 -1.23 -3.69 21.15
N GLU A 60 -1.84 -3.17 20.09
CA GLU A 60 -1.31 -3.32 18.74
C GLU A 60 -0.21 -2.30 18.44
N ALA A 61 0.75 -2.72 17.63
CA ALA A 61 1.68 -1.85 16.93
C ALA A 61 1.26 -1.66 15.48
N ALA A 62 1.54 -0.48 14.93
CA ALA A 62 1.57 -0.26 13.49
C ALA A 62 2.76 -1.03 12.88
N PRO A 63 2.55 -1.83 11.82
CA PRO A 63 3.63 -2.53 11.13
C PRO A 63 4.63 -1.61 10.42
N GLY A 64 4.22 -0.38 10.10
CA GLY A 64 5.11 0.71 9.65
C GLY A 64 5.64 0.55 8.23
N THR A 65 5.06 -0.34 7.42
CA THR A 65 5.51 -0.66 6.06
C THR A 65 4.40 -0.45 5.04
N ASP A 66 4.80 -0.17 3.80
CA ASP A 66 3.89 -0.06 2.69
C ASP A 66 3.27 -1.42 2.35
N SER A 67 2.07 -1.38 1.76
CA SER A 67 1.41 -2.56 1.24
C SER A 67 2.22 -3.25 0.13
N VAL A 68 2.10 -4.58 0.03
CA VAL A 68 2.75 -5.39 -1.00
C VAL A 68 1.73 -6.07 -1.91
N ARG A 69 2.14 -6.56 -3.09
CA ARG A 69 1.23 -7.24 -4.03
C ARG A 69 1.59 -8.70 -4.24
N SER A 70 0.58 -9.55 -4.34
CA SER A 70 0.67 -10.94 -4.81
C SER A 70 -0.52 -11.19 -5.73
N GLY A 71 -0.25 -11.50 -6.99
CA GLY A 71 -1.26 -11.47 -8.05
C GLY A 71 -1.92 -10.10 -8.17
N ASN A 72 -3.24 -10.08 -8.27
CA ASN A 72 -4.04 -8.86 -8.33
C ASN A 72 -4.39 -8.23 -6.98
N LEU A 73 -3.94 -8.84 -5.88
CA LEU A 73 -4.29 -8.41 -4.54
C LEU A 73 -3.17 -7.61 -3.89
N GLN A 74 -3.56 -6.56 -3.18
CA GLN A 74 -2.68 -5.70 -2.40
C GLN A 74 -2.92 -5.96 -0.91
N PHE A 75 -1.85 -6.30 -0.20
CA PHE A 75 -1.84 -6.77 1.18
C PHE A 75 -1.19 -5.71 2.06
N ASP A 76 -1.86 -5.35 3.14
CA ASP A 76 -1.41 -4.36 4.11
C ASP A 76 -1.53 -4.92 5.53
N ALA A 77 -0.41 -5.03 6.23
CA ALA A 77 -0.42 -5.34 7.66
C ALA A 77 -0.80 -4.06 8.42
N THR A 78 -1.99 -4.06 8.99
CA THR A 78 -2.59 -2.88 9.63
C THR A 78 -2.54 -2.92 11.16
N GLY A 79 -2.10 -4.03 11.73
CA GLY A 79 -1.88 -4.18 13.16
C GLY A 79 -1.08 -5.43 13.48
N LEU A 80 -0.21 -5.34 14.48
CA LEU A 80 0.56 -6.47 15.00
C LEU A 80 0.43 -6.49 16.51
N ARG A 81 0.14 -7.65 17.10
CA ARG A 81 0.20 -7.87 18.55
C ARG A 81 0.74 -9.26 18.83
N CYS A 82 1.78 -9.35 19.64
CA CYS A 82 2.32 -10.63 20.13
C CYS A 82 2.27 -10.68 21.66
N GLY A 83 2.82 -11.76 22.23
CA GLY A 83 2.81 -11.99 23.68
C GLY A 83 1.45 -12.51 24.18
N ILE A 84 0.60 -12.98 23.28
CA ILE A 84 -0.72 -13.47 23.67
C ILE A 84 -0.57 -14.89 24.24
N THR A 85 -0.98 -15.11 25.49
CA THR A 85 -0.82 -16.40 26.18
C THR A 85 -2.01 -17.33 25.98
N THR A 86 -3.18 -16.77 25.71
CA THR A 86 -4.41 -17.54 25.45
C THR A 86 -5.35 -16.78 24.52
N VAL A 87 -6.04 -17.56 23.70
CA VAL A 87 -7.17 -17.13 22.89
C VAL A 87 -8.43 -17.75 23.46
N ILE A 88 -9.40 -16.90 23.80
CA ILE A 88 -10.70 -17.32 24.33
C ILE A 88 -11.78 -16.98 23.30
N GLY A 89 -12.67 -17.93 23.04
CA GLY A 89 -13.88 -17.74 22.24
C GLY A 89 -15.07 -18.47 22.87
N THR A 90 -16.28 -18.23 22.36
CA THR A 90 -17.51 -18.81 22.93
C THR A 90 -17.59 -20.34 22.84
N HIS A 91 -16.69 -20.98 22.10
CA HIS A 91 -16.68 -22.42 21.85
C HIS A 91 -15.34 -23.09 22.17
N GLY A 92 -14.38 -22.37 22.74
CA GLY A 92 -13.08 -22.94 23.02
C GLY A 92 -12.07 -21.95 23.57
N GLU A 93 -11.06 -22.52 24.21
CA GLU A 93 -9.88 -21.82 24.71
C GLU A 93 -8.65 -22.51 24.12
N HIS A 94 -7.66 -21.71 23.73
CA HIS A 94 -6.39 -22.20 23.20
C HIS A 94 -5.24 -21.48 23.87
N TRP A 95 -4.44 -22.24 24.61
CA TRP A 95 -3.22 -21.76 25.23
C TRP A 95 -2.07 -21.83 24.24
N ALA A 96 -1.30 -20.76 24.17
CA ALA A 96 -0.09 -20.72 23.35
C ALA A 96 0.91 -21.78 23.81
N LYS A 97 1.55 -22.47 22.86
CA LYS A 97 2.71 -23.33 23.13
C LYS A 97 3.95 -22.49 23.42
N GLY A 98 4.05 -21.33 22.80
CA GLY A 98 4.96 -20.27 23.24
C GLY A 98 4.18 -18.99 23.48
N ARG A 99 4.02 -18.18 22.43
CA ARG A 99 3.22 -16.96 22.46
C ARG A 99 2.50 -16.78 21.13
N LEU A 100 1.21 -16.50 21.20
CA LEU A 100 0.43 -16.17 20.03
C LEU A 100 0.80 -14.76 19.55
N CYS A 101 0.92 -14.62 18.24
CA CYS A 101 0.96 -13.37 17.51
C CYS A 101 -0.25 -13.26 16.61
N ARG A 102 -0.94 -12.12 16.71
CA ARG A 102 -2.01 -11.69 15.85
C ARG A 102 -1.50 -10.64 14.87
N ILE A 103 -1.75 -10.85 13.59
CA ILE A 103 -1.49 -9.86 12.54
C ILE A 103 -2.82 -9.51 11.90
N ARG A 104 -3.23 -8.25 11.99
CA ARG A 104 -4.42 -7.74 11.30
C ARG A 104 -4.04 -7.38 9.88
N LEU A 105 -4.59 -8.10 8.93
CA LEU A 105 -4.30 -7.98 7.51
C LEU A 105 -5.49 -7.36 6.79
N THR A 106 -5.25 -6.32 6.02
CA THR A 106 -6.22 -5.77 5.07
C THR A 106 -5.77 -6.16 3.67
N ILE A 107 -6.70 -6.70 2.87
CA ILE A 107 -6.46 -7.08 1.49
C ILE A 107 -7.43 -6.31 0.62
N THR A 108 -6.90 -5.71 -0.44
CA THR A 108 -7.69 -4.95 -1.41
C THR A 108 -7.51 -5.51 -2.81
N SER A 109 -8.56 -5.44 -3.61
CA SER A 109 -8.54 -5.72 -5.04
C SER A 109 -8.82 -4.42 -5.80
N GLN A 110 -8.07 -4.18 -6.88
CA GLN A 110 -8.37 -3.11 -7.84
C GLN A 110 -8.94 -3.66 -9.15
N ASP A 111 -9.12 -4.97 -9.22
CA ASP A 111 -9.61 -5.65 -10.41
C ASP A 111 -11.14 -5.67 -10.48
N SER A 112 -11.63 -5.91 -11.69
CA SER A 112 -13.06 -6.07 -11.99
C SER A 112 -13.62 -7.46 -11.66
N VAL A 113 -12.79 -8.36 -11.11
CA VAL A 113 -13.17 -9.73 -10.72
C VAL A 113 -12.76 -10.00 -9.27
N PHE A 114 -13.32 -11.06 -8.69
CA PHE A 114 -12.98 -11.51 -7.35
C PHE A 114 -11.53 -12.03 -7.30
N GLY A 115 -10.79 -11.66 -6.25
CA GLY A 115 -9.49 -12.23 -5.95
C GLY A 115 -9.62 -13.35 -4.93
N GLN A 116 -9.09 -14.53 -5.24
CA GLN A 116 -9.11 -15.67 -4.34
C GLN A 116 -7.95 -15.60 -3.34
N ILE A 117 -8.23 -15.93 -2.08
CA ILE A 117 -7.25 -15.98 -1.00
C ILE A 117 -7.22 -17.36 -0.36
N ASP A 118 -6.03 -17.95 -0.27
CA ASP A 118 -5.72 -19.08 0.60
C ASP A 118 -4.73 -18.64 1.70
N ASN A 119 -5.25 -18.42 2.90
CA ASN A 119 -4.48 -17.99 4.07
C ASN A 119 -3.54 -19.08 4.59
N ASP A 120 -3.78 -20.36 4.28
CA ASP A 120 -2.87 -21.46 4.65
C ASP A 120 -1.52 -21.37 3.94
N LEU A 121 -1.38 -20.51 2.92
CA LEU A 121 -0.12 -20.25 2.22
C LEU A 121 0.71 -19.16 2.88
N HIS A 122 0.14 -18.38 3.80
CA HIS A 122 0.86 -17.30 4.47
C HIS A 122 1.82 -17.86 5.51
N ARG A 123 2.99 -17.23 5.65
CA ARG A 123 4.05 -17.68 6.55
C ARG A 123 4.59 -16.52 7.36
N LEU A 124 4.68 -16.73 8.68
CA LEU A 124 5.36 -15.78 9.56
C LEU A 124 6.85 -16.11 9.58
N VAL A 125 7.66 -15.18 9.08
CA VAL A 125 9.12 -15.29 9.06
C VAL A 125 9.66 -14.81 10.40
N LEU A 126 10.55 -15.59 11.00
CA LEU A 126 11.19 -15.29 12.28
C LEU A 126 12.63 -14.78 12.11
N ASP A 127 13.22 -14.30 13.20
CA ASP A 127 14.60 -13.80 13.25
C ASP A 127 15.70 -14.79 12.83
N ASN A 128 15.45 -16.10 12.93
CA ASN A 128 16.34 -17.16 12.43
C ASN A 128 16.06 -17.57 10.97
N GLY A 129 15.16 -16.88 10.28
CA GLY A 129 14.73 -17.24 8.93
C GLY A 129 13.80 -18.45 8.87
N SER A 130 13.45 -19.07 10.00
CA SER A 130 12.42 -20.10 10.01
C SER A 130 11.04 -19.49 9.76
N GLU A 131 10.14 -20.31 9.23
CA GLU A 131 8.80 -19.88 8.86
C GLU A 131 7.74 -20.69 9.58
N LEU A 132 6.75 -20.00 10.14
CA LEU A 132 5.63 -20.62 10.83
C LEU A 132 4.37 -20.57 9.97
N PRO A 133 3.62 -21.69 9.89
CA PRO A 133 2.26 -21.67 9.35
C PRO A 133 1.30 -21.01 10.36
N LEU A 134 0.08 -20.73 9.91
CA LEU A 134 -0.99 -20.29 10.81
C LEU A 134 -1.23 -21.30 11.93
N ASP A 135 -1.53 -20.78 13.12
CA ASP A 135 -2.12 -21.56 14.20
C ASP A 135 -3.61 -21.79 13.88
N ARG A 136 -3.95 -23.01 13.45
CA ARG A 136 -5.31 -23.36 13.01
C ARG A 136 -6.33 -23.33 14.14
N GLU A 137 -5.94 -23.68 15.36
CA GLU A 137 -6.83 -23.70 16.52
C GLU A 137 -7.25 -22.27 16.89
N ALA A 138 -6.28 -21.36 17.04
CA ALA A 138 -6.53 -19.94 17.28
C ALA A 138 -7.37 -19.31 16.15
N THR A 139 -7.03 -19.65 14.89
CA THR A 139 -7.76 -19.20 13.70
C THR A 139 -9.23 -19.64 13.75
N GLN A 140 -9.50 -20.91 14.10
CA GLN A 140 -10.85 -21.46 14.19
C GLN A 140 -11.63 -20.85 15.37
N ILE A 141 -11.03 -20.77 16.57
CA ILE A 141 -11.67 -20.21 17.77
C ILE A 141 -12.05 -18.75 17.55
N LYS A 142 -11.19 -17.96 16.90
CA LYS A 142 -11.47 -16.56 16.54
C LYS A 142 -12.25 -16.41 15.24
N ARG A 143 -12.67 -17.52 14.60
CA ARG A 143 -13.50 -17.56 13.38
C ARG A 143 -12.91 -16.76 12.22
N GLN A 144 -11.61 -16.88 12.02
CA GLN A 144 -10.90 -16.26 10.92
C GLN A 144 -10.92 -17.19 9.70
N PRO A 145 -11.05 -16.66 8.47
CA PRO A 145 -11.17 -17.50 7.28
C PRO A 145 -9.82 -18.14 6.92
N LEU A 146 -9.82 -19.42 6.56
CA LEU A 146 -8.66 -20.07 5.91
C LEU A 146 -8.67 -19.82 4.39
N ARG A 147 -9.85 -19.76 3.80
CA ARG A 147 -10.06 -19.42 2.39
C ARG A 147 -11.17 -18.41 2.29
N THR A 148 -10.99 -17.43 1.43
CA THR A 148 -11.99 -16.38 1.21
C THR A 148 -11.73 -15.71 -0.14
N GLU A 149 -12.55 -14.72 -0.45
CA GLU A 149 -12.42 -13.91 -1.65
C GLU A 149 -12.50 -12.43 -1.30
N VAL A 150 -11.79 -11.64 -2.08
CA VAL A 150 -11.92 -10.17 -2.07
C VAL A 150 -12.78 -9.80 -3.25
N ALA A 151 -13.88 -9.09 -3.00
CA ALA A 151 -14.76 -8.62 -4.06
C ALA A 151 -14.00 -7.72 -5.06
N ALA A 152 -14.51 -7.64 -6.29
CA ALA A 152 -14.03 -6.69 -7.29
C ALA A 152 -14.04 -5.26 -6.73
N HIS A 153 -12.93 -4.53 -6.88
CA HIS A 153 -12.72 -3.21 -6.26
C HIS A 153 -12.97 -3.15 -4.74
N GLY A 154 -12.90 -4.30 -4.07
CA GLY A 154 -13.27 -4.45 -2.67
C GLY A 154 -12.08 -4.48 -1.72
N ALA A 155 -12.42 -4.54 -0.43
CA ALA A 155 -11.48 -4.71 0.66
C ALA A 155 -12.03 -5.70 1.69
N ILE A 156 -11.15 -6.48 2.30
CA ILE A 156 -11.47 -7.32 3.45
C ILE A 156 -10.38 -7.14 4.51
N THR A 157 -10.77 -7.15 5.78
CA THR A 157 -9.83 -7.10 6.91
C THR A 157 -10.15 -8.22 7.89
N TYR A 158 -9.12 -8.96 8.28
CA TYR A 158 -9.23 -10.04 9.27
C TYR A 158 -7.89 -10.26 9.98
N ASP A 159 -7.89 -11.14 10.97
CA ASP A 159 -6.73 -11.44 11.79
C ASP A 159 -6.12 -12.80 11.41
N LEU A 160 -4.81 -12.82 11.24
CA LEU A 160 -4.00 -14.03 11.13
C LEU A 160 -3.39 -14.36 12.49
N TRP A 161 -3.34 -15.65 12.83
CA TRP A 161 -2.84 -16.13 14.11
C TRP A 161 -1.67 -17.08 13.92
N TYR A 162 -0.62 -16.89 14.71
CA TYR A 162 0.60 -17.71 14.70
C TYR A 162 1.03 -18.00 16.13
N ASP A 163 1.54 -19.20 16.40
CA ASP A 163 2.13 -19.57 17.70
C ASP A 163 3.66 -19.60 17.60
N LEU A 164 4.32 -18.62 18.20
CA LEU A 164 5.75 -18.43 18.12
C LEU A 164 6.45 -19.03 19.34
N PRO A 165 7.64 -19.63 19.17
CA PRO A 165 8.51 -19.92 20.30
C PRO A 165 8.82 -18.65 21.12
N HIS A 166 8.90 -18.76 22.45
CA HIS A 166 9.14 -17.61 23.35
C HIS A 166 10.41 -16.81 23.01
N SER A 167 11.46 -17.48 22.53
CA SER A 167 12.76 -16.86 22.23
C SER A 167 12.87 -16.28 20.82
N ARG A 168 11.78 -16.27 20.04
CA ARG A 168 11.78 -15.88 18.63
C ARG A 168 10.92 -14.66 18.36
N HIS A 169 11.42 -13.75 17.53
CA HIS A 169 10.67 -12.57 17.10
C HIS A 169 10.25 -12.70 15.63
N PRO A 170 9.04 -12.24 15.27
CA PRO A 170 8.66 -12.10 13.87
C PRO A 170 9.44 -10.97 13.22
N THR A 171 9.84 -11.17 11.97
CA THR A 171 10.58 -10.19 11.15
C THR A 171 9.83 -9.83 9.88
N ALA A 172 9.01 -10.73 9.36
CA ALA A 172 8.17 -10.46 8.20
C ALA A 172 6.95 -11.38 8.12
N LEU A 173 5.91 -10.95 7.43
CA LEU A 173 4.83 -11.78 6.95
C LEU A 173 5.03 -12.05 5.46
N ARG A 174 5.21 -13.31 5.08
CA ARG A 174 5.21 -13.73 3.68
C ARG A 174 3.78 -14.08 3.28
N VAL A 175 3.21 -13.27 2.41
CA VAL A 175 1.84 -13.40 1.88
C VAL A 175 1.87 -14.00 0.48
N ARG A 176 0.80 -14.71 0.12
CA ARG A 176 0.60 -15.23 -1.23
C ARG A 176 -0.90 -15.37 -1.47
N ALA A 177 -1.43 -14.82 -2.56
CA ALA A 177 -2.87 -14.87 -2.82
C ALA A 177 -3.39 -16.33 -2.96
N ASN A 178 -2.76 -17.11 -3.83
CA ASN A 178 -3.08 -18.52 -4.05
C ASN A 178 -1.81 -19.29 -4.45
N ASP A 179 -1.92 -20.58 -4.72
CA ASP A 179 -0.77 -21.46 -5.01
C ASP A 179 -0.04 -21.14 -6.32
N THR A 180 -0.70 -20.44 -7.26
CA THR A 180 -0.15 -20.03 -8.55
C THR A 180 0.53 -18.67 -8.55
N GLU A 181 0.22 -17.81 -7.58
CA GLU A 181 0.78 -16.45 -7.52
C GLU A 181 2.13 -16.38 -6.80
N PRO A 182 3.04 -15.47 -7.18
CA PRO A 182 4.30 -15.30 -6.47
C PRO A 182 4.05 -14.77 -5.05
N PRO A 183 4.85 -15.20 -4.05
CA PRO A 183 4.75 -14.64 -2.71
C PRO A 183 5.31 -13.22 -2.67
N ALA A 184 4.84 -12.43 -1.71
CA ALA A 184 5.38 -11.13 -1.35
C ALA A 184 5.65 -11.06 0.15
N THR A 185 6.49 -10.11 0.56
CA THR A 185 6.97 -10.04 1.95
C THR A 185 6.69 -8.67 2.54
N ILE A 186 5.90 -8.65 3.61
CA ILE A 186 5.63 -7.46 4.42
C ILE A 186 6.61 -7.48 5.60
N PRO A 187 7.57 -6.54 5.70
CA PRO A 187 8.43 -6.46 6.87
C PRO A 187 7.60 -6.08 8.10
N LEU A 188 7.92 -6.69 9.25
CA LEU A 188 7.25 -6.45 10.52
C LEU A 188 8.22 -5.80 11.51
N PRO A 189 7.73 -4.91 12.38
CA PRO A 189 8.57 -4.22 13.34
C PRO A 189 8.98 -5.19 14.45
N ARG A 190 10.26 -5.17 14.80
CA ARG A 190 10.74 -5.85 16.00
C ARG A 190 10.27 -5.07 17.23
N ARG A 191 9.59 -5.76 18.15
CA ARG A 191 9.18 -5.22 19.45
C ARG A 191 9.28 -6.28 20.54
N ASP A 192 9.47 -5.79 21.75
CA ASP A 192 9.28 -6.56 22.97
C ASP A 192 7.83 -6.38 23.42
N TRP A 193 7.14 -7.51 23.60
CA TRP A 193 5.72 -7.55 23.85
C TRP A 193 5.46 -7.93 25.30
N THR A 194 4.61 -7.16 25.98
CA THR A 194 4.09 -7.54 27.28
C THR A 194 3.13 -8.72 27.12
N GLU A 195 3.25 -9.72 27.98
CA GLU A 195 2.37 -10.90 27.95
C GLU A 195 0.93 -10.56 28.37
N GLY A 196 -0.07 -11.24 27.79
CA GLY A 196 -1.47 -11.08 28.17
C GLY A 196 -2.43 -11.96 27.35
N SER A 197 -3.73 -11.92 27.63
CA SER A 197 -4.75 -12.63 26.84
C SER A 197 -5.32 -11.76 25.71
N ALA A 198 -5.97 -12.38 24.71
CA ALA A 198 -6.55 -11.70 23.56
C ALA A 198 -8.04 -11.95 23.31
#